data_AF-M2LRL0-F1
#
_entry.id   AF-M2LRL0-F1
#
_cell.length_a   1.000
_cell.length_b   1.000
_cell.length_c   1.000
_cell.angle_alpha   90.00
_cell.angle_beta   90.00
_cell.angle_gamma   90.00
#
_symmetry.space_group_name_H-M   'P 1'
#
loop_
_entity.id
_entity.type
_entity.pdbx_description
1 polymer ?
#
loop_
_entity_poly.entity_id
_entity_poly.type
_entity_poly.pdbx_seq_one_letter_code
_entity_poly.pdbx_strand_id
1 'polypeptide(L)'
;MDAKQPQPDHSGLQAIETNDAPEVVQSTSLRGPLERRSSMHSPEAFTPYGQNRKQPQGYFHETETPQPGQDVRAYYAPPPGYEGNEKHAAEPEQPRERRIWGMKRNVFFIVLAIVILVVIAAVVGGVCGGILGVINTKSSSSNSSPTSTGSGSSGSNSSLPLSPPINAANNSGFALMVPASSSDSLPALFSYYQRTDGALIELSYNSTNMQIVSNDTVVAGSSAASGSPLAVTSWVSNSHTTRQLFYIDGNGNVMTTNTTGSNPWSVPYNVLTGDSADPDTIALTVCSGTAAQNTGLDGIRVYYGSGSCPGTTSSECIREVGMDFFESSQPVWHMWGIFPGSDVKSGVSCTLSNNVNHLYFRNTSTSTPVLQQWQWSYVDQYVNHNAAWRPIAQGSSNMTAGSDIAASSDGTTDSIFYQSTDEHLERALYYGSNISNTVELGTAAQGTKLTAAYANSSAMVIYQMSSNGSVYYDMVTRGGQEAGAKMIA
;
A
#
# COMPACT_ATOMS: atom_id res chain seq x y z
N MET A 1 80.01 7.79 2.44
CA MET A 1 79.54 9.06 1.84
C MET A 1 78.04 8.96 1.81
N ASP A 2 77.45 9.30 2.96
CA ASP A 2 76.06 9.02 3.30
C ASP A 2 75.13 10.09 2.72
N ALA A 3 74.17 9.63 1.93
CA ALA A 3 73.13 10.45 1.34
C ALA A 3 72.02 10.69 2.38
N LYS A 4 71.80 11.96 2.69
CA LYS A 4 70.87 12.48 3.69
C LYS A 4 69.43 12.47 3.15
N GLN A 5 68.53 11.77 3.85
CA GLN A 5 67.08 11.80 3.62
C GLN A 5 66.48 13.19 3.95
N PRO A 6 65.42 13.63 3.23
CA PRO A 6 64.65 14.82 3.61
C PRO A 6 63.59 14.49 4.68
N GLN A 7 63.46 15.39 5.67
CA GLN A 7 62.40 15.39 6.69
C GLN A 7 61.05 15.82 6.11
N PRO A 8 59.92 15.29 6.62
CA PRO A 8 58.60 15.87 6.42
C PRO A 8 58.25 16.89 7.53
N ASP A 9 57.76 18.05 7.11
CA ASP A 9 57.21 19.10 7.98
C ASP A 9 55.82 18.68 8.50
N HIS A 10 55.69 18.59 9.83
CA HIS A 10 54.42 18.46 10.52
C HIS A 10 53.97 19.83 11.03
N SER A 11 53.06 20.49 10.30
CA SER A 11 52.31 21.65 10.79
C SER A 11 51.08 21.16 11.57
N GLY A 12 51.22 21.13 12.91
CA GLY A 12 50.13 20.89 13.85
C GLY A 12 49.29 22.15 14.09
N LEU A 13 47.97 22.00 14.05
CA LEU A 13 46.99 23.01 14.48
C LEU A 13 46.95 23.04 16.01
N GLN A 14 47.32 24.17 16.61
CA GLN A 14 47.07 24.47 18.02
C GLN A 14 45.60 24.89 18.18
N ALA A 15 44.88 24.20 19.07
CA ALA A 15 43.60 24.67 19.59
C ALA A 15 43.86 25.75 20.65
N ILE A 16 43.25 26.92 20.47
CA ILE A 16 43.23 28.00 21.45
C ILE A 16 42.06 27.73 22.41
N GLU A 17 42.37 27.53 23.67
CA GLU A 17 41.41 27.36 24.76
C GLU A 17 40.92 28.74 25.22
N THR A 18 39.70 29.12 24.85
CA THR A 18 39.03 30.33 25.39
C THR A 18 38.18 29.94 26.59
N ASN A 19 38.71 30.19 27.79
CA ASN A 19 37.97 30.19 29.06
C ASN A 19 37.33 31.57 29.26
N ASP A 20 36.03 31.69 28.99
CA ASP A 20 35.19 32.77 29.51
C ASP A 20 33.79 32.23 29.78
N ALA A 21 33.54 31.81 31.03
CA ALA A 21 32.24 31.46 31.54
C ALA A 21 31.69 32.62 32.39
N PRO A 22 30.47 33.13 32.15
CA PRO A 22 29.85 34.08 33.05
C PRO A 22 29.25 33.39 34.28
N GLU A 23 29.71 33.86 35.44
CA GLU A 23 29.22 33.59 36.78
C GLU A 23 27.72 33.93 36.90
N VAL A 24 26.89 32.95 37.30
CA VAL A 24 25.47 33.16 37.60
C VAL A 24 25.24 33.02 39.10
N VAL A 25 24.84 34.15 39.68
CA VAL A 25 24.53 34.40 41.09
C VAL A 25 23.31 33.60 41.54
N GLN A 26 23.39 32.94 42.70
CA GLN A 26 22.25 32.38 43.41
C GLN A 26 21.47 33.48 44.13
N SER A 27 20.15 33.58 43.87
CA SER A 27 19.25 34.38 44.71
C SER A 27 18.05 33.58 45.21
N THR A 28 17.74 33.88 46.46
CA THR A 28 16.91 33.21 47.45
C THR A 28 15.40 33.28 47.18
N SER A 29 14.71 32.26 47.71
CA SER A 29 13.27 32.12 47.98
C SER A 29 12.50 33.39 48.39
N LEU A 30 11.27 33.58 47.85
CA LEU A 30 10.01 33.71 48.62
C LEU A 30 8.76 34.06 47.76
N ARG A 31 7.67 33.33 48.06
CA ARG A 31 6.21 33.63 47.91
C ARG A 31 5.55 33.70 46.52
N GLY A 32 4.55 32.83 46.32
CA GLY A 32 3.49 32.94 45.30
C GLY A 32 2.55 34.14 45.52
N PRO A 33 1.60 34.43 44.61
CA PRO A 33 0.40 33.59 44.44
C PRO A 33 -0.21 33.55 43.01
N LEU A 34 -1.34 32.84 42.91
CA LEU A 34 -2.41 32.88 41.89
C LEU A 34 -2.24 31.97 40.66
N GLU A 35 -2.80 30.76 40.82
CA GLU A 35 -3.35 29.95 39.75
C GLU A 35 -4.27 30.80 38.84
N ARG A 36 -3.85 31.06 37.62
CA ARG A 36 -4.76 31.34 36.51
C ARG A 36 -4.91 30.06 35.70
N ARG A 37 -6.03 29.37 35.94
CA ARG A 37 -6.60 28.41 35.00
C ARG A 37 -6.90 29.14 33.69
N SER A 38 -6.06 28.94 32.67
CA SER A 38 -6.43 29.26 31.29
C SER A 38 -7.20 28.08 30.73
N SER A 39 -8.51 28.11 30.96
CA SER A 39 -9.50 27.35 30.21
C SER A 39 -9.72 28.04 28.86
N MET A 40 -9.12 27.52 27.79
CA MET A 40 -9.57 27.84 26.43
C MET A 40 -9.33 26.67 25.47
N HIS A 41 -10.47 26.13 25.02
CA HIS A 41 -10.70 25.51 23.71
C HIS A 41 -10.15 24.09 23.49
N SER A 42 -10.72 23.14 24.22
CA SER A 42 -11.10 21.86 23.61
C SER A 42 -12.39 22.10 22.81
N PRO A 43 -12.44 21.85 21.49
CA PRO A 43 -13.72 21.89 20.80
C PRO A 43 -14.55 20.71 21.29
N GLU A 44 -15.58 20.98 22.09
CA GLU A 44 -16.69 20.07 22.26
C GLU A 44 -17.19 19.69 20.87
N ALA A 45 -17.14 18.38 20.56
CA ALA A 45 -17.75 17.82 19.38
C ALA A 45 -19.26 18.05 19.46
N PHE A 46 -19.70 19.15 18.86
CA PHE A 46 -21.09 19.45 18.64
C PHE A 46 -21.62 18.41 17.66
N THR A 47 -22.47 17.51 18.12
CA THR A 47 -23.29 16.66 17.26
C THR A 47 -24.63 17.35 17.02
N PRO A 48 -24.88 17.90 15.82
CA PRO A 48 -26.23 18.08 15.35
C PRO A 48 -26.48 17.20 14.12
N TYR A 49 -27.71 16.69 14.08
CA TYR A 49 -28.32 15.84 13.04
C TYR A 49 -28.16 14.34 13.22
N GLY A 50 -29.19 13.78 13.87
CA GLY A 50 -29.62 12.41 13.63
C GLY A 50 -29.97 12.24 12.15
N GLN A 51 -29.03 11.67 11.40
CA GLN A 51 -29.35 10.91 10.22
C GLN A 51 -29.57 9.46 10.64
N ASN A 52 -30.78 8.96 10.39
CA ASN A 52 -31.09 7.54 10.32
C ASN A 52 -30.29 6.89 9.18
N ARG A 53 -28.99 6.65 9.40
CA ARG A 53 -28.24 5.64 8.65
C ARG A 53 -28.03 4.47 9.59
N LYS A 54 -28.63 3.34 9.24
CA LYS A 54 -28.36 2.06 9.87
C LYS A 54 -26.85 1.84 9.81
N GLN A 55 -26.19 1.84 10.96
CA GLN A 55 -24.84 1.30 11.08
C GLN A 55 -24.84 -0.11 10.45
N PRO A 56 -23.80 -0.50 9.71
CA PRO A 56 -23.65 -1.89 9.29
C PRO A 56 -23.65 -2.74 10.56
N GLN A 57 -24.73 -3.47 10.78
CA GLN A 57 -24.80 -4.44 11.85
C GLN A 57 -23.69 -5.44 11.60
N GLY A 58 -22.70 -5.47 12.50
CA GLY A 58 -21.75 -6.57 12.57
C GLY A 58 -22.55 -7.85 12.67
N TYR A 59 -22.50 -8.67 11.62
CA TYR A 59 -23.10 -10.00 11.61
C TYR A 59 -22.25 -10.88 12.52
N PHE A 60 -22.56 -10.85 13.81
CA PHE A 60 -22.20 -11.92 14.72
C PHE A 60 -23.12 -13.11 14.42
N HIS A 61 -22.57 -14.21 13.90
CA HIS A 61 -23.21 -15.51 14.07
C HIS A 61 -23.00 -15.91 15.53
N GLU A 62 -23.95 -15.55 16.39
CA GLU A 62 -24.06 -16.15 17.71
C GLU A 62 -24.33 -17.65 17.49
N THR A 63 -23.32 -18.46 17.78
CA THR A 63 -23.43 -19.91 17.68
C THR A 63 -24.16 -20.35 18.95
N GLU A 64 -25.47 -20.57 18.82
CA GLU A 64 -26.31 -21.07 19.90
C GLU A 64 -25.76 -22.42 20.39
N THR A 65 -25.11 -22.41 21.55
CA THR A 65 -24.74 -23.64 22.28
C THR A 65 -26.02 -24.38 22.68
N PRO A 66 -26.20 -25.66 22.34
CA PRO A 66 -27.39 -26.40 22.75
C PRO A 66 -27.36 -26.64 24.26
N GLN A 67 -28.29 -26.03 24.99
CA GLN A 67 -28.57 -26.42 26.37
C GLN A 67 -29.28 -27.78 26.39
N PRO A 68 -28.79 -28.77 27.16
CA PRO A 68 -29.47 -30.04 27.30
C PRO A 68 -30.57 -29.95 28.36
N GLY A 69 -31.79 -30.22 27.93
CA GLY A 69 -32.84 -30.76 28.79
C GLY A 69 -33.87 -29.77 29.30
N GLN A 70 -35.01 -29.69 28.62
CA GLN A 70 -36.30 -29.56 29.29
C GLN A 70 -37.43 -30.02 28.36
N ASP A 71 -37.99 -31.18 28.70
CA ASP A 71 -39.20 -31.74 28.11
C ASP A 71 -40.41 -30.94 28.61
N VAL A 72 -40.98 -30.07 27.77
CA VAL A 72 -42.27 -29.43 28.04
C VAL A 72 -43.17 -29.59 26.82
N ARG A 73 -44.02 -30.62 26.87
CA ARG A 73 -45.19 -30.77 25.98
C ARG A 73 -46.17 -29.61 26.23
N ALA A 74 -46.26 -28.69 25.29
CA ALA A 74 -47.38 -27.75 25.20
C ALA A 74 -48.40 -28.25 24.17
N TYR A 75 -49.61 -28.54 24.65
CA TYR A 75 -50.81 -28.76 23.83
C TYR A 75 -51.17 -27.44 23.12
N TYR A 76 -51.03 -27.39 21.80
CA TYR A 76 -51.61 -26.32 20.99
C TYR A 76 -53.04 -26.68 20.60
N ALA A 77 -53.98 -25.86 21.09
CA ALA A 77 -55.34 -25.81 20.58
C ALA A 77 -55.37 -25.21 19.16
N PRO A 78 -56.20 -25.73 18.24
CA PRO A 78 -56.34 -25.14 16.91
C PRO A 78 -57.10 -23.81 16.97
N PRO A 79 -56.67 -22.77 16.22
CA PRO A 79 -57.38 -21.50 16.15
C PRO A 79 -58.71 -21.61 15.38
N PRO A 80 -59.71 -20.78 15.73
CA PRO A 80 -61.02 -20.79 15.10
C PRO A 80 -60.97 -20.28 13.64
N GLY A 81 -61.79 -20.91 12.81
CA GLY A 81 -61.85 -20.70 11.37
C GLY A 81 -62.22 -19.27 10.97
N TYR A 82 -61.46 -18.74 10.01
CA TYR A 82 -61.86 -17.58 9.24
C TYR A 82 -62.68 -18.02 8.05
N GLU A 83 -63.90 -17.46 7.99
CA GLU A 83 -64.86 -17.57 6.90
C GLU A 83 -64.28 -17.09 5.57
N GLY A 84 -64.66 -17.79 4.50
CA GLY A 84 -64.19 -17.56 3.15
C GLY A 84 -64.66 -16.23 2.58
N ASN A 85 -63.70 -15.45 2.10
CA ASN A 85 -63.92 -14.44 1.07
C ASN A 85 -63.38 -14.99 -0.25
N GLU A 86 -64.31 -15.40 -1.12
CA GLU A 86 -64.06 -15.70 -2.53
C GLU A 86 -63.50 -14.45 -3.21
N LYS A 87 -62.17 -14.40 -3.38
CA LYS A 87 -61.52 -13.44 -4.28
C LYS A 87 -61.43 -14.08 -5.65
N HIS A 88 -62.13 -13.46 -6.60
CA HIS A 88 -62.05 -13.72 -8.03
C HIS A 88 -60.62 -13.98 -8.50
N ALA A 89 -60.42 -15.13 -9.14
CA ALA A 89 -59.19 -15.48 -9.83
C ALA A 89 -58.94 -14.45 -10.94
N ALA A 90 -57.99 -13.54 -10.70
CA ALA A 90 -57.46 -12.67 -11.73
C ALA A 90 -56.60 -13.50 -12.69
N GLU A 91 -56.97 -13.45 -13.96
CA GLU A 91 -56.27 -14.02 -15.10
C GLU A 91 -54.79 -13.57 -15.11
N PRO A 92 -53.83 -14.47 -15.38
CA PRO A 92 -52.41 -14.12 -15.35
C PRO A 92 -52.09 -13.07 -16.43
N GLU A 93 -51.82 -11.83 -16.01
CA GLU A 93 -51.34 -10.78 -16.90
C GLU A 93 -50.03 -11.21 -17.55
N GLN A 94 -50.04 -11.36 -18.88
CA GLN A 94 -48.86 -11.67 -19.65
C GLN A 94 -47.81 -10.56 -19.47
N PRO A 95 -46.54 -10.89 -19.15
CA PRO A 95 -45.51 -9.90 -18.91
C PRO A 95 -45.31 -9.04 -20.15
N ARG A 96 -45.57 -7.73 -20.02
CA ARG A 96 -45.37 -6.77 -21.11
C ARG A 96 -43.89 -6.74 -21.52
N GLU A 97 -43.61 -7.08 -22.78
CA GLU A 97 -42.28 -7.00 -23.37
C GLU A 97 -41.72 -5.56 -23.25
N ARG A 98 -40.65 -5.39 -22.46
CA ARG A 98 -39.95 -4.11 -22.33
C ARG A 98 -39.22 -3.80 -23.65
N ARG A 99 -39.50 -2.63 -24.22
CA ARG A 99 -38.83 -2.10 -25.43
C ARG A 99 -37.67 -1.19 -25.01
N ILE A 100 -36.52 -1.32 -25.68
CA ILE A 100 -35.36 -0.43 -25.49
C ILE A 100 -35.23 0.38 -26.77
N TRP A 101 -35.29 1.71 -26.66
CA TRP A 101 -35.27 2.63 -27.81
C TRP A 101 -36.33 2.32 -28.87
N GLY A 102 -37.54 1.98 -28.43
CA GLY A 102 -38.66 1.66 -29.33
C GLY A 102 -38.58 0.30 -30.03
N MET A 103 -37.49 -0.46 -29.88
CA MET A 103 -37.31 -1.78 -30.49
C MET A 103 -37.42 -2.92 -29.46
N LYS A 104 -37.76 -4.13 -29.94
CA LYS A 104 -37.71 -5.35 -29.10
C LYS A 104 -36.26 -5.62 -28.67
N ARG A 105 -36.06 -6.05 -27.42
CA ARG A 105 -34.72 -6.32 -26.83
C ARG A 105 -33.86 -7.21 -27.74
N ASN A 106 -34.45 -8.21 -28.37
CA ASN A 106 -33.73 -9.12 -29.27
C ASN A 106 -33.25 -8.43 -30.56
N VAL A 107 -34.00 -7.45 -31.08
CA VAL A 107 -33.62 -6.70 -32.29
C VAL A 107 -32.47 -5.75 -32.00
N PHE A 108 -32.47 -5.12 -30.82
CA PHE A 108 -31.40 -4.20 -30.43
C PHE A 108 -30.02 -4.87 -30.41
N PHE A 109 -29.92 -6.08 -29.82
CA PHE A 109 -28.64 -6.81 -29.79
C PHE A 109 -28.17 -7.28 -31.17
N ILE A 110 -29.09 -7.62 -32.08
CA ILE A 110 -28.73 -7.97 -33.47
C ILE A 110 -28.12 -6.77 -34.19
N VAL A 111 -28.73 -5.58 -34.06
CA VAL A 111 -28.20 -4.35 -34.69
C VAL A 111 -26.84 -3.99 -34.12
N LEU A 112 -26.66 -4.09 -32.79
CA LEU A 112 -25.39 -3.79 -32.14
C LEU A 112 -24.26 -4.72 -32.61
N ALA A 113 -24.53 -6.03 -32.76
CA ALA A 113 -23.56 -6.99 -33.26
C ALA A 113 -23.09 -6.68 -34.69
N ILE A 114 -24.00 -6.23 -35.56
CA ILE A 114 -23.68 -5.82 -36.93
C ILE A 114 -22.76 -4.59 -36.93
N VAL A 115 -23.04 -3.59 -36.10
CA VAL A 115 -22.20 -2.38 -35.99
C VAL A 115 -20.78 -2.71 -35.54
N ILE A 116 -20.64 -3.58 -34.52
CA ILE A 116 -19.33 -4.02 -34.03
C ILE A 116 -18.54 -4.74 -35.14
N LEU A 117 -19.18 -5.64 -35.89
CA LEU A 117 -18.54 -6.33 -37.01
C LEU A 117 -18.03 -5.38 -38.10
N VAL A 118 -18.81 -4.34 -38.43
CA VAL A 118 -18.40 -3.33 -39.42
C VAL A 118 -17.17 -2.53 -38.94
N VAL A 119 -17.13 -2.16 -37.65
CA VAL A 119 -15.98 -1.44 -37.07
C VAL A 119 -14.72 -2.32 -37.11
N ILE A 120 -14.82 -3.60 -36.75
CA ILE A 120 -13.68 -4.53 -36.79
C ILE A 120 -13.17 -4.68 -38.23
N ALA A 121 -14.06 -4.87 -39.21
CA ALA A 121 -13.67 -4.99 -40.61
C ALA A 121 -12.97 -3.72 -41.15
N ALA A 122 -13.43 -2.53 -40.75
CA ALA A 122 -12.82 -1.26 -41.14
C ALA A 122 -11.41 -1.09 -40.56
N VAL A 123 -11.21 -1.45 -39.28
CA VAL A 123 -9.90 -1.33 -38.62
C VAL A 123 -8.89 -2.30 -39.25
N VAL A 124 -9.28 -3.57 -39.45
CA VAL A 124 -8.39 -4.58 -40.04
C VAL A 124 -8.03 -4.26 -41.50
N GLY A 125 -8.95 -3.65 -42.27
CA GLY A 125 -8.67 -3.18 -43.63
C GLY A 125 -7.68 -2.02 -43.70
N GLY A 126 -7.60 -1.17 -42.67
CA GLY A 126 -6.71 -0.01 -42.63
C GLY A 126 -5.25 -0.34 -42.33
N VAL A 127 -4.97 -1.36 -41.50
CA VAL A 127 -3.59 -1.62 -41.02
C VAL A 127 -2.72 -2.35 -42.07
N CYS A 128 -3.32 -3.11 -42.98
CA CYS A 128 -2.56 -3.86 -43.99
C CYS A 128 -2.21 -3.05 -45.25
N GLY A 129 -2.86 -1.90 -45.50
CA GLY A 129 -2.66 -1.11 -46.73
C GLY A 129 -1.51 -0.10 -46.72
N GLY A 130 -0.88 0.16 -45.56
CA GLY A 130 0.01 1.31 -45.38
C GLY A 130 1.53 1.07 -45.49
N ILE A 131 2.00 -0.19 -45.58
CA ILE A 131 3.43 -0.51 -45.32
C ILE A 131 4.30 -0.62 -46.60
N LEU A 132 3.73 -0.51 -47.81
CA LEU A 132 4.52 -0.65 -49.07
C LEU A 132 4.99 0.67 -49.70
N GLY A 133 5.02 1.77 -48.94
CA GLY A 133 5.11 3.12 -49.50
C GLY A 133 6.43 3.89 -49.38
N VAL A 134 7.54 3.40 -48.84
CA VAL A 134 8.78 4.21 -48.74
C VAL A 134 10.06 3.37 -48.73
N ILE A 135 10.54 2.93 -49.90
CA ILE A 135 11.98 2.62 -50.08
C ILE A 135 12.40 3.05 -51.50
N ASN A 136 12.84 4.29 -51.65
CA ASN A 136 13.75 4.66 -52.73
C ASN A 136 14.37 6.04 -52.45
N THR A 137 15.65 6.09 -52.07
CA THR A 137 16.58 7.11 -52.60
C THR A 137 18.04 6.79 -52.27
N LYS A 138 18.74 6.42 -53.35
CA LYS A 138 20.08 6.85 -53.78
C LYS A 138 21.25 6.72 -52.80
N SER A 139 22.04 5.68 -53.07
CA SER A 139 23.48 5.62 -52.86
C SER A 139 24.21 6.74 -53.61
N SER A 140 25.16 7.40 -52.94
CA SER A 140 26.28 8.06 -53.60
C SER A 140 27.58 7.67 -52.93
N SER A 141 28.48 7.17 -53.76
CA SER A 141 29.83 6.71 -53.47
C SER A 141 30.78 7.89 -53.34
N SER A 142 31.71 7.82 -52.38
CA SER A 142 33.04 8.42 -52.58
C SER A 142 34.10 7.68 -51.77
N ASN A 143 35.10 7.21 -52.51
CA ASN A 143 36.38 6.68 -52.04
C ASN A 143 37.19 7.78 -51.36
N SER A 144 37.87 7.46 -50.25
CA SER A 144 39.25 7.91 -50.04
C SER A 144 40.03 7.00 -49.07
N SER A 145 41.31 6.90 -49.39
CA SER A 145 42.43 6.01 -49.02
C SER A 145 42.70 5.71 -47.53
N PRO A 146 43.49 4.65 -47.23
CA PRO A 146 43.83 4.25 -45.87
C PRO A 146 45.05 5.01 -45.35
N THR A 147 44.98 5.53 -44.13
CA THR A 147 46.18 5.97 -43.39
C THR A 147 46.17 5.36 -41.98
N SER A 148 47.09 4.43 -41.78
CA SER A 148 47.44 3.84 -40.49
C SER A 148 48.14 4.86 -39.59
N THR A 149 47.55 5.19 -38.44
CA THR A 149 48.30 5.73 -37.30
C THR A 149 47.65 5.28 -36.00
N GLY A 150 48.40 4.53 -35.19
CA GLY A 150 48.00 4.10 -33.87
C GLY A 150 47.81 5.28 -32.92
N SER A 151 46.77 5.20 -32.09
CA SER A 151 46.56 6.07 -30.93
C SER A 151 45.73 5.27 -29.94
N GLY A 152 46.37 4.82 -28.86
CA GLY A 152 45.69 4.16 -27.76
C GLY A 152 44.68 5.12 -27.13
N SER A 153 43.39 4.88 -27.36
CA SER A 153 42.34 5.55 -26.62
C SER A 153 42.28 4.91 -25.24
N SER A 154 42.92 5.54 -24.26
CA SER A 154 42.60 5.34 -22.85
C SER A 154 41.11 5.64 -22.69
N GLY A 155 40.29 4.60 -22.71
CA GLY A 155 38.87 4.68 -22.42
C GLY A 155 38.73 5.18 -20.99
N SER A 156 38.48 6.47 -20.85
CA SER A 156 38.05 7.06 -19.59
C SER A 156 36.69 6.47 -19.26
N ASN A 157 36.69 5.34 -18.56
CA ASN A 157 35.54 4.85 -17.84
C ASN A 157 35.16 5.93 -16.83
N SER A 158 34.31 6.85 -17.27
CA SER A 158 33.62 7.81 -16.41
C SER A 158 32.74 7.00 -15.48
N SER A 159 33.30 6.55 -14.35
CA SER A 159 32.55 6.00 -13.25
C SER A 159 31.55 7.06 -12.83
N LEU A 160 30.27 6.82 -13.10
CA LEU A 160 29.20 7.67 -12.60
C LEU A 160 29.39 7.82 -11.08
N PRO A 161 29.22 9.02 -10.52
CA PRO A 161 29.36 9.22 -9.08
C PRO A 161 28.43 8.25 -8.37
N LEU A 162 29.01 7.39 -7.52
CA LEU A 162 28.23 6.51 -6.65
C LEU A 162 27.39 7.39 -5.73
N SER A 163 26.07 7.17 -5.72
CA SER A 163 25.19 7.77 -4.72
C SER A 163 25.70 7.42 -3.32
N PRO A 164 25.61 8.35 -2.35
CA PRO A 164 25.98 8.04 -0.97
C PRO A 164 25.16 6.85 -0.46
N PRO A 165 25.74 5.97 0.37
CA PRO A 165 25.05 4.80 0.88
C PRO A 165 23.83 5.20 1.72
N ILE A 166 22.72 4.49 1.54
CA ILE A 166 21.51 4.69 2.34
C ILE A 166 21.77 4.21 3.78
N ASN A 167 21.63 5.11 4.75
CA ASN A 167 21.78 4.79 6.18
C ASN A 167 20.42 4.44 6.81
N ALA A 168 19.77 3.38 6.31
CA ALA A 168 18.53 2.89 6.91
C ALA A 168 18.80 2.28 8.30
N ALA A 169 17.89 2.52 9.25
CA ALA A 169 17.91 1.85 10.54
C ALA A 169 17.71 0.34 10.34
N ASN A 170 18.38 -0.47 11.16
CA ASN A 170 18.20 -1.91 11.11
C ASN A 170 16.74 -2.26 11.42
N ASN A 171 16.15 -3.16 10.63
CA ASN A 171 14.74 -3.54 10.70
C ASN A 171 13.73 -2.39 10.54
N SER A 172 14.13 -1.23 10.01
CA SER A 172 13.17 -0.17 9.68
C SER A 172 12.21 -0.61 8.59
N GLY A 173 10.94 -0.25 8.72
CA GLY A 173 10.00 -0.38 7.61
C GLY A 173 10.48 0.37 6.37
N PHE A 174 10.17 -0.20 5.21
CA PHE A 174 10.29 0.48 3.93
C PHE A 174 8.90 0.68 3.36
N ALA A 175 8.70 1.80 2.68
CA ALA A 175 7.47 2.02 1.92
C ALA A 175 7.80 2.49 0.51
N LEU A 176 7.09 1.97 -0.49
CA LEU A 176 7.29 2.30 -1.89
C LEU A 176 5.97 2.76 -2.51
N MET A 177 6.05 3.78 -3.36
CA MET A 177 4.86 4.29 -4.05
C MET A 177 5.19 4.85 -5.42
N VAL A 178 4.27 4.60 -6.35
CA VAL A 178 4.12 5.34 -7.60
C VAL A 178 3.02 6.40 -7.41
N PRO A 179 3.28 7.69 -7.68
CA PRO A 179 2.33 8.76 -7.48
C PRO A 179 1.13 8.61 -8.42
N ALA A 180 -0.07 8.89 -7.89
CA ALA A 180 -1.33 8.72 -8.62
C ALA A 180 -1.47 9.58 -9.89
N SER A 181 -0.77 10.70 -9.99
CA SER A 181 -0.62 11.46 -11.24
C SER A 181 0.85 11.66 -11.57
N SER A 182 1.32 10.97 -12.60
CA SER A 182 2.53 11.34 -13.34
C SER A 182 2.11 12.11 -14.59
N SER A 183 1.64 13.35 -14.42
CA SER A 183 1.48 14.26 -15.57
C SER A 183 2.82 14.71 -16.13
N ASP A 184 3.88 14.58 -15.33
CA ASP A 184 5.25 14.85 -15.75
C ASP A 184 5.80 13.66 -16.54
N SER A 185 6.60 13.96 -17.56
CA SER A 185 7.09 13.01 -18.58
C SER A 185 7.93 11.84 -18.05
N LEU A 186 8.13 11.71 -16.73
CA LEU A 186 8.85 10.63 -16.06
C LEU A 186 8.11 10.28 -14.75
N PRO A 187 7.61 9.04 -14.57
CA PRO A 187 7.06 8.63 -13.29
C PRO A 187 8.15 8.73 -12.22
N ALA A 188 8.00 9.66 -11.28
CA ALA A 188 8.81 9.64 -10.08
C ALA A 188 8.38 8.43 -9.24
N LEU A 189 9.31 7.59 -8.83
CA LEU A 189 9.07 6.58 -7.80
C LEU A 189 9.54 7.17 -6.47
N PHE A 190 8.79 6.96 -5.39
CA PHE A 190 9.18 7.42 -4.06
C PHE A 190 9.39 6.25 -3.13
N SER A 191 10.53 6.22 -2.44
CA SER A 191 10.78 5.30 -1.33
C SER A 191 10.89 6.05 -0.01
N TYR A 192 10.41 5.42 1.04
CA TYR A 192 10.45 5.93 2.40
C TYR A 192 11.15 4.92 3.30
N TYR A 193 12.01 5.41 4.19
CA TYR A 193 12.68 4.59 5.18
C TYR A 193 12.94 5.41 6.45
N GLN A 194 13.24 4.71 7.55
CA GLN A 194 13.68 5.35 8.78
C GLN A 194 15.21 5.34 8.85
N ARG A 195 15.81 6.49 9.15
CA ARG A 195 17.25 6.61 9.40
C ARG A 195 17.59 6.19 10.83
N THR A 196 18.87 5.91 11.11
CA THR A 196 19.36 5.49 12.44
C THR A 196 19.09 6.49 13.58
N ASP A 197 18.83 7.76 13.28
CA ASP A 197 18.42 8.79 14.25
C ASP A 197 16.90 8.88 14.45
N GLY A 198 16.14 7.97 13.82
CA GLY A 198 14.68 7.89 13.90
C GLY A 198 13.94 8.81 12.93
N ALA A 199 14.64 9.63 12.13
CA ALA A 199 14.01 10.49 11.13
C ALA A 199 13.44 9.66 9.98
N LEU A 200 12.26 10.04 9.48
CA LEU A 200 11.67 9.44 8.29
C LEU A 200 12.16 10.20 7.04
N ILE A 201 12.75 9.48 6.10
CA ILE A 201 13.37 10.03 4.89
C ILE A 201 12.55 9.63 3.66
N GLU A 202 12.36 10.59 2.76
CA GLU A 202 11.86 10.37 1.40
C GLU A 202 13.01 10.46 0.39
N LEU A 203 13.05 9.49 -0.53
CA LEU A 203 13.88 9.50 -1.73
C LEU A 203 13.00 9.47 -2.98
N SER A 204 13.41 10.22 -4.01
CA SER A 204 12.77 10.20 -5.32
C SER A 204 13.70 9.57 -6.35
N TYR A 205 13.15 8.66 -7.16
CA TYR A 205 13.85 8.00 -8.25
C TYR A 205 13.18 8.31 -9.58
N ASN A 206 14.01 8.37 -10.62
CA ASN A 206 13.54 8.33 -11.98
C ASN A 206 13.15 6.90 -12.31
N SER A 207 11.87 6.60 -12.57
CA SER A 207 11.44 5.22 -12.80
C SER A 207 12.11 4.57 -14.02
N THR A 208 12.65 5.33 -14.97
CA THR A 208 13.21 4.78 -16.22
C THR A 208 14.56 4.09 -15.97
N ASN A 209 15.42 4.73 -15.18
CA ASN A 209 16.78 4.25 -14.94
C ASN A 209 17.06 3.99 -13.44
N MET A 210 16.04 4.18 -12.61
CA MET A 210 16.08 4.05 -11.16
C MET A 210 17.16 4.92 -10.50
N GLN A 211 17.60 6.00 -11.13
CA GLN A 211 18.56 6.91 -10.51
C GLN A 211 17.86 7.80 -9.49
N ILE A 212 18.51 8.01 -8.34
CA ILE A 212 18.08 9.00 -7.34
C ILE A 212 18.13 10.39 -7.98
N VAL A 213 17.00 11.11 -7.94
CA VAL A 213 16.84 12.42 -8.59
C VAL A 213 16.89 13.57 -7.58
N SER A 214 16.59 13.31 -6.32
CA SER A 214 16.56 14.32 -5.26
C SER A 214 17.29 13.86 -4.00
N ASN A 215 17.80 14.84 -3.24
CA ASN A 215 18.39 14.60 -1.92
C ASN A 215 17.32 14.19 -0.90
N ASP A 216 17.77 13.50 0.16
CA ASP A 216 17.01 13.12 1.35
C ASP A 216 16.12 14.25 1.85
N THR A 217 14.79 14.08 1.73
CA THR A 217 13.83 14.99 2.35
C THR A 217 13.35 14.39 3.66
N VAL A 218 13.50 15.14 4.76
CA VAL A 218 12.96 14.73 6.06
C VAL A 218 11.44 14.91 6.04
N VAL A 219 10.71 13.81 6.14
CA VAL A 219 9.24 13.75 6.10
C VAL A 219 8.64 14.07 7.46
N ALA A 220 9.16 13.43 8.50
CA ALA A 220 8.76 13.62 9.88
C ALA A 220 9.98 13.46 10.80
N GLY A 221 9.96 14.16 11.93
CA GLY A 221 10.98 14.05 12.97
C GLY A 221 10.96 12.70 13.69
N SER A 222 11.69 12.60 14.80
CA SER A 222 11.95 11.37 15.57
C SER A 222 10.74 10.80 16.34
N SER A 223 9.51 11.01 15.88
CA SER A 223 8.30 10.52 16.55
C SER A 223 7.97 9.06 16.22
N ALA A 224 8.48 8.54 15.10
CA ALA A 224 8.33 7.13 14.77
C ALA A 224 9.09 6.25 15.76
N ALA A 225 8.50 5.12 16.17
CA ALA A 225 9.20 4.10 16.95
C ALA A 225 10.45 3.63 16.20
N SER A 226 11.49 3.20 16.91
CA SER A 226 12.64 2.56 16.27
C SER A 226 12.20 1.27 15.58
N GLY A 227 12.47 1.12 14.29
CA GLY A 227 12.02 -0.05 13.53
C GLY A 227 10.55 0.04 13.10
N SER A 228 9.94 1.23 13.16
CA SER A 228 8.53 1.43 12.82
C SER A 228 8.23 0.89 11.41
N PRO A 229 7.16 0.10 11.23
CA PRO A 229 6.71 -0.25 9.89
C PRO A 229 6.18 1.01 9.19
N LEU A 230 6.43 1.13 7.89
CA LEU A 230 6.06 2.30 7.10
C LEU A 230 5.10 1.87 6.00
N ALA A 231 4.08 2.68 5.76
CA ALA A 231 3.16 2.47 4.65
C ALA A 231 2.84 3.81 3.99
N VAL A 232 2.76 3.85 2.66
CA VAL A 232 2.54 5.10 1.93
C VAL A 232 1.46 4.92 0.87
N THR A 233 0.70 5.99 0.63
CA THR A 233 -0.25 6.04 -0.46
C THR A 233 -0.27 7.41 -1.12
N SER A 234 -0.82 7.49 -2.34
CA SER A 234 -1.11 8.77 -2.98
C SER A 234 -2.41 8.75 -3.73
N TRP A 235 -2.98 9.94 -3.87
CA TRP A 235 -4.17 10.18 -4.67
C TRP A 235 -4.12 11.56 -5.31
N VAL A 236 -5.00 11.80 -6.28
CA VAL A 236 -5.14 13.12 -6.91
C VAL A 236 -6.35 13.81 -6.32
N SER A 237 -6.16 15.03 -5.83
CA SER A 237 -7.24 15.91 -5.39
C SER A 237 -7.01 17.32 -5.91
N ASN A 238 -8.03 17.94 -6.51
CA ASN A 238 -7.94 19.28 -7.09
C ASN A 238 -6.74 19.47 -8.04
N SER A 239 -6.47 18.48 -8.89
CA SER A 239 -5.33 18.44 -9.84
C SER A 239 -3.94 18.40 -9.19
N HIS A 240 -3.84 18.16 -7.88
CA HIS A 240 -2.59 17.99 -7.17
C HIS A 240 -2.47 16.56 -6.66
N THR A 241 -1.28 15.98 -6.72
CA THR A 241 -0.99 14.72 -6.02
C THR A 241 -0.84 15.00 -4.54
N THR A 242 -1.60 14.30 -3.72
CA THR A 242 -1.35 14.19 -2.29
C THR A 242 -0.64 12.87 -2.02
N ARG A 243 0.42 12.91 -1.23
CA ARG A 243 1.15 11.74 -0.71
C ARG A 243 0.93 11.70 0.79
N GLN A 244 0.69 10.51 1.35
CA GLN A 244 0.45 10.34 2.77
C GLN A 244 1.23 9.13 3.28
N LEU A 245 2.07 9.39 4.28
CA LEU A 245 2.89 8.41 4.97
C LEU A 245 2.22 8.02 6.29
N PHE A 246 2.25 6.74 6.60
CA PHE A 246 1.77 6.14 7.82
C PHE A 246 2.93 5.42 8.52
N TYR A 247 2.94 5.48 9.84
CA TYR A 247 3.93 4.83 10.69
C TYR A 247 3.36 4.59 12.09
N ILE A 248 4.07 3.83 12.92
CA ILE A 248 3.74 3.60 14.33
C ILE A 248 4.70 4.41 15.22
N ASP A 249 4.16 5.17 16.18
CA ASP A 249 4.97 5.92 17.15
C ASP A 249 5.44 5.05 18.32
N GLY A 250 6.30 5.60 19.19
CA GLY A 250 6.81 4.89 20.37
C GLY A 250 5.76 4.49 21.42
N ASN A 251 4.52 4.95 21.28
CA ASN A 251 3.39 4.58 22.14
C ASN A 251 2.46 3.55 21.47
N GLY A 252 2.79 3.07 20.27
CA GLY A 252 1.94 2.16 19.49
C GLY A 252 0.79 2.85 18.77
N ASN A 253 0.75 4.19 18.67
CA ASN A 253 -0.28 4.86 17.89
C ASN A 253 0.04 4.79 16.39
N VAL A 254 -0.99 4.58 15.56
CA VAL A 254 -0.88 4.74 14.11
C VAL A 254 -0.90 6.23 13.78
N MET A 255 0.22 6.75 13.32
CA MET A 255 0.42 8.15 12.98
C MET A 255 0.40 8.35 11.48
N THR A 256 0.05 9.56 11.05
CA THR A 256 0.14 9.95 9.64
C THR A 256 0.59 11.38 9.44
N THR A 257 1.27 11.62 8.31
CA THR A 257 1.62 12.95 7.78
C THR A 257 1.42 12.94 6.26
N ASN A 258 1.18 14.11 5.66
CA ASN A 258 0.94 14.23 4.23
C ASN A 258 1.58 15.48 3.62
N THR A 259 1.70 15.47 2.29
CA THR A 259 2.10 16.62 1.48
C THR A 259 1.25 16.64 0.20
N THR A 260 0.91 17.83 -0.29
CA THR A 260 0.15 18.02 -1.53
C THR A 260 0.92 18.92 -2.48
N GLY A 261 1.21 18.43 -3.69
CA GLY A 261 2.05 19.15 -4.66
C GLY A 261 3.45 19.40 -4.11
N SER A 262 3.88 20.67 -4.11
CA SER A 262 5.18 21.11 -3.58
C SER A 262 5.13 21.62 -2.14
N ASN A 263 4.00 21.46 -1.45
CA ASN A 263 3.86 21.92 -0.06
C ASN A 263 4.78 21.12 0.88
N PRO A 264 5.24 21.72 2.00
CA PRO A 264 5.93 20.96 3.04
C PRO A 264 5.02 19.87 3.62
N TRP A 265 5.64 18.85 4.22
CA TRP A 265 4.93 17.83 4.98
C TRP A 265 4.19 18.44 6.17
N SER A 266 2.98 17.95 6.43
CA SER A 266 2.17 18.38 7.56
C SER A 266 2.70 17.85 8.90
N VAL A 267 2.28 18.48 9.99
CA VAL A 267 2.58 17.97 11.34
C VAL A 267 1.90 16.61 11.50
N PRO A 268 2.63 15.57 11.95
CA PRO A 268 2.02 14.27 12.15
C PRO A 268 0.89 14.28 13.17
N TYR A 269 -0.15 13.50 12.94
CA TYR A 269 -1.27 13.32 13.86
C TYR A 269 -1.70 11.86 13.96
N ASN A 270 -2.36 11.52 15.07
CA ASN A 270 -2.86 10.16 15.32
C ASN A 270 -4.11 9.90 14.46
N VAL A 271 -4.10 8.78 13.74
CA VAL A 271 -5.21 8.29 12.92
C VAL A 271 -6.42 7.95 13.79
N LEU A 272 -6.24 7.35 14.96
CA LEU A 272 -7.33 6.99 15.86
C LEU A 272 -6.94 7.10 17.34
N THR A 273 -7.70 7.90 18.10
CA THR A 273 -7.52 8.00 19.55
C THR A 273 -8.18 6.84 20.29
N GLY A 274 -7.47 6.24 21.24
CA GLY A 274 -8.02 5.16 22.09
C GLY A 274 -7.80 3.76 21.53
N ASP A 275 -6.97 3.64 20.50
CA ASP A 275 -6.55 2.37 19.92
C ASP A 275 -5.04 2.37 19.73
N SER A 276 -4.43 1.19 19.74
CA SER A 276 -2.98 1.05 19.61
C SER A 276 -2.63 -0.22 18.85
N ALA A 277 -1.64 -0.09 17.97
CA ALA A 277 -0.94 -1.21 17.40
C ALA A 277 -0.20 -2.01 18.47
N ASP A 278 0.02 -3.29 18.20
CA ASP A 278 0.93 -4.10 19.00
C ASP A 278 2.36 -3.50 18.89
N PRO A 279 3.09 -3.32 20.01
CA PRO A 279 4.41 -2.66 20.01
C PRO A 279 5.49 -3.41 19.21
N ASP A 280 5.34 -4.72 18.99
CA ASP A 280 6.26 -5.50 18.14
C ASP A 280 5.63 -5.84 16.78
N THR A 281 4.52 -5.19 16.40
CA THR A 281 3.96 -5.41 15.07
C THR A 281 4.88 -4.85 14.00
N ILE A 282 5.00 -5.62 12.92
CA ILE A 282 5.58 -5.14 11.66
C ILE A 282 4.47 -4.96 10.62
N ALA A 283 3.22 -5.26 10.99
CA ALA A 283 2.07 -5.19 10.12
C ALA A 283 1.60 -3.74 10.02
N LEU A 284 1.92 -3.08 8.91
CA LEU A 284 1.30 -1.83 8.51
C LEU A 284 1.24 -1.76 6.99
N THR A 285 0.05 -1.54 6.43
CA THR A 285 -0.13 -1.28 5.00
C THR A 285 -1.26 -0.29 4.78
N VAL A 286 -1.24 0.36 3.63
CA VAL A 286 -2.29 1.30 3.22
C VAL A 286 -2.65 1.09 1.76
N CYS A 287 -3.95 1.16 1.45
CA CYS A 287 -4.43 1.33 0.09
C CYS A 287 -5.32 2.57 0.02
N SER A 288 -5.29 3.25 -1.11
CA SER A 288 -6.21 4.36 -1.38
C SER A 288 -6.72 4.28 -2.81
N GLY A 289 -7.91 4.85 -3.00
CA GLY A 289 -8.54 4.93 -4.30
C GLY A 289 -9.33 6.23 -4.42
N THR A 290 -9.38 6.75 -5.65
CA THR A 290 -10.25 7.87 -6.05
C THR A 290 -11.20 7.38 -7.13
N ALA A 291 -11.94 6.31 -6.86
CA ALA A 291 -12.97 5.86 -7.78
C ALA A 291 -14.09 6.91 -7.85
N ALA A 292 -14.77 6.98 -9.00
CA ALA A 292 -16.03 7.71 -9.05
C ALA A 292 -16.97 7.13 -7.98
N GLN A 293 -17.65 8.02 -7.24
CA GLN A 293 -18.58 7.62 -6.19
C GLN A 293 -19.46 6.47 -6.70
N ASN A 294 -19.54 5.38 -5.91
CA ASN A 294 -20.31 4.16 -6.15
C ASN A 294 -19.69 3.06 -7.03
N THR A 295 -18.44 3.17 -7.47
CA THR A 295 -17.82 2.06 -8.23
C THR A 295 -16.60 1.45 -7.57
N GLY A 296 -15.94 2.13 -6.62
CA GLY A 296 -14.73 1.64 -5.97
C GLY A 296 -14.46 2.35 -4.64
N LEU A 297 -13.25 2.17 -4.10
CA LEU A 297 -12.78 2.94 -2.95
C LEU A 297 -12.66 4.42 -3.33
N ASP A 298 -13.29 5.28 -2.56
CA ASP A 298 -13.13 6.74 -2.58
C ASP A 298 -12.66 7.20 -1.20
N GLY A 299 -11.40 6.90 -0.88
CA GLY A 299 -10.85 7.03 0.46
C GLY A 299 -9.55 6.29 0.68
N ILE A 300 -9.23 6.08 1.96
CA ILE A 300 -8.02 5.41 2.43
C ILE A 300 -8.42 4.28 3.37
N ARG A 301 -7.73 3.14 3.29
CA ARG A 301 -7.79 2.04 4.25
C ARG A 301 -6.39 1.71 4.72
N VAL A 302 -6.21 1.71 6.04
CA VAL A 302 -4.96 1.37 6.72
C VAL A 302 -5.20 0.10 7.52
N TYR A 303 -4.30 -0.86 7.36
CA TYR A 303 -4.34 -2.12 8.09
C TYR A 303 -3.12 -2.23 8.98
N TYR A 304 -3.31 -2.59 10.24
CA TYR A 304 -2.23 -2.69 11.21
C TYR A 304 -2.45 -3.83 12.19
N GLY A 305 -1.36 -4.36 12.76
CA GLY A 305 -1.42 -5.40 13.77
C GLY A 305 -1.74 -4.85 15.15
N SER A 306 -2.75 -5.42 15.81
CA SER A 306 -3.22 -5.02 17.13
C SER A 306 -3.11 -6.17 18.12
N GLY A 307 -2.58 -5.88 19.30
CA GLY A 307 -2.50 -6.81 20.44
C GLY A 307 -3.84 -6.95 21.19
N SER A 308 -4.90 -6.40 20.62
CA SER A 308 -6.28 -6.56 21.08
C SER A 308 -7.19 -6.90 19.90
N CYS A 309 -8.09 -7.85 20.09
CA CYS A 309 -9.09 -8.20 19.10
C CYS A 309 -10.52 -8.20 19.68
N PRO A 310 -11.09 -7.00 19.94
CA PRO A 310 -12.39 -6.87 20.59
C PRO A 310 -13.50 -7.66 19.88
N GLY A 311 -14.30 -8.38 20.66
CA GLY A 311 -15.43 -9.16 20.13
C GLY A 311 -15.06 -10.49 19.48
N THR A 312 -13.81 -10.94 19.61
CA THR A 312 -13.34 -12.24 19.11
C THR A 312 -12.69 -13.07 20.23
N THR A 313 -12.41 -14.34 19.96
CA THR A 313 -11.62 -15.20 20.86
C THR A 313 -10.11 -15.06 20.67
N SER A 314 -9.67 -14.35 19.63
CA SER A 314 -8.25 -14.10 19.39
C SER A 314 -7.75 -12.98 20.29
N SER A 315 -6.54 -13.10 20.84
CA SER A 315 -5.92 -12.01 21.60
C SER A 315 -5.39 -10.91 20.66
N GLU A 316 -5.02 -11.27 19.44
CA GLU A 316 -4.39 -10.40 18.46
C GLU A 316 -5.10 -10.50 17.11
N CYS A 317 -5.06 -9.43 16.32
CA CYS A 317 -5.53 -9.44 14.94
C CYS A 317 -5.06 -8.22 14.14
N ILE A 318 -5.13 -8.34 12.82
CA ILE A 318 -5.08 -7.18 11.92
C ILE A 318 -6.41 -6.43 12.05
N ARG A 319 -6.31 -5.11 12.11
CA ARG A 319 -7.45 -4.19 12.18
C ARG A 319 -7.41 -3.23 11.01
N GLU A 320 -8.59 -2.81 10.56
CA GLU A 320 -8.77 -1.84 9.49
C GLU A 320 -9.31 -0.53 10.06
N VAL A 321 -8.57 0.54 9.83
CA VAL A 321 -9.02 1.92 10.04
C VAL A 321 -9.08 2.63 8.69
N GLY A 322 -10.08 3.47 8.47
CA GLY A 322 -10.30 4.07 7.16
C GLY A 322 -11.02 5.40 7.23
N MET A 323 -10.77 6.22 6.22
CA MET A 323 -11.48 7.48 5.98
C MET A 323 -12.04 7.47 4.56
N ASP A 324 -13.21 8.06 4.38
CA ASP A 324 -13.83 8.26 3.08
C ASP A 324 -13.68 9.73 2.66
N PHE A 325 -13.27 10.00 1.42
CA PHE A 325 -12.95 11.36 0.97
C PHE A 325 -14.18 12.29 0.88
N PHE A 326 -15.38 11.72 0.79
CA PHE A 326 -16.63 12.48 0.64
C PHE A 326 -17.33 12.79 1.96
N GLU A 327 -16.89 12.23 3.09
CA GLU A 327 -17.62 12.35 4.35
C GLU A 327 -17.54 13.77 4.94
N SER A 328 -16.38 14.42 4.83
CA SER A 328 -16.10 15.69 5.50
C SER A 328 -14.90 16.40 4.87
N SER A 329 -14.78 17.71 5.08
CA SER A 329 -13.60 18.49 4.69
C SER A 329 -12.38 18.23 5.58
N GLN A 330 -12.60 17.66 6.77
CA GLN A 330 -11.58 17.16 7.68
C GLN A 330 -11.52 15.62 7.61
N PRO A 331 -10.34 15.01 7.81
CA PRO A 331 -10.24 13.56 7.84
C PRO A 331 -11.00 13.01 9.05
N VAL A 332 -12.05 12.23 8.80
CA VAL A 332 -12.77 11.46 9.82
C VAL A 332 -12.37 10.00 9.65
N TRP A 333 -11.71 9.45 10.67
CA TRP A 333 -11.25 8.07 10.68
C TRP A 333 -12.22 7.19 11.45
N HIS A 334 -12.55 6.04 10.87
CA HIS A 334 -13.42 5.04 11.48
C HIS A 334 -12.71 3.71 11.58
N MET A 335 -13.14 2.89 12.53
CA MET A 335 -12.79 1.48 12.59
C MET A 335 -13.78 0.68 11.73
N TRP A 336 -13.28 -0.10 10.76
CA TRP A 336 -14.14 -0.79 9.78
C TRP A 336 -14.11 -2.31 9.92
N GLY A 337 -12.93 -2.89 10.11
CA GLY A 337 -12.71 -4.32 9.95
C GLY A 337 -11.76 -4.89 10.99
N ILE A 338 -11.97 -6.17 11.29
CA ILE A 338 -11.17 -6.96 12.22
C ILE A 338 -10.95 -8.33 11.58
N PHE A 339 -9.71 -8.80 11.54
CA PHE A 339 -9.32 -10.05 10.88
C PHE A 339 -8.72 -11.02 11.91
N PRO A 340 -9.56 -11.74 12.69
CA PRO A 340 -9.08 -12.66 13.72
C PRO A 340 -8.27 -13.82 13.13
N GLY A 341 -7.33 -14.34 13.92
CA GLY A 341 -6.44 -15.41 13.49
C GLY A 341 -5.31 -14.99 12.55
N SER A 342 -5.15 -13.69 12.31
CA SER A 342 -3.97 -13.16 11.62
C SER A 342 -2.78 -13.04 12.56
N ASP A 343 -1.57 -13.31 12.07
CA ASP A 343 -0.32 -13.08 12.77
C ASP A 343 0.06 -11.60 12.75
N VAL A 344 -0.07 -10.91 13.89
CA VAL A 344 0.26 -9.48 13.99
C VAL A 344 1.76 -9.21 13.98
N LYS A 345 2.60 -10.23 14.12
CA LYS A 345 4.06 -10.11 14.08
C LYS A 345 4.60 -10.30 12.66
N SER A 346 3.79 -10.82 11.74
CA SER A 346 4.11 -10.89 10.31
C SER A 346 3.62 -9.65 9.57
N GLY A 347 4.10 -9.44 8.34
CA GLY A 347 3.64 -8.34 7.50
C GLY A 347 2.19 -8.47 7.08
N VAL A 348 1.63 -7.37 6.62
CA VAL A 348 0.31 -7.28 5.98
C VAL A 348 0.47 -6.43 4.74
N SER A 349 -0.20 -6.80 3.65
CA SER A 349 -0.22 -5.96 2.45
C SER A 349 -1.62 -5.85 1.89
N CYS A 350 -1.93 -4.70 1.30
CA CYS A 350 -3.18 -4.50 0.59
C CYS A 350 -2.94 -3.98 -0.83
N THR A 351 -3.80 -4.37 -1.75
CA THR A 351 -3.82 -3.89 -3.14
C THR A 351 -5.25 -3.55 -3.53
N LEU A 352 -5.40 -2.67 -4.53
CA LEU A 352 -6.69 -2.38 -5.14
C LEU A 352 -6.65 -2.77 -6.60
N SER A 353 -7.58 -3.63 -7.03
CA SER A 353 -7.70 -4.03 -8.42
C SER A 353 -9.17 -4.23 -8.77
N ASN A 354 -9.61 -3.75 -9.93
CA ASN A 354 -11.00 -3.88 -10.40
C ASN A 354 -12.08 -3.52 -9.35
N ASN A 355 -11.83 -2.48 -8.55
CA ASN A 355 -12.71 -2.06 -7.45
C ASN A 355 -12.93 -3.13 -6.37
N VAL A 356 -11.93 -3.99 -6.19
CA VAL A 356 -11.84 -4.95 -5.11
C VAL A 356 -10.59 -4.61 -4.31
N ASN A 357 -10.76 -4.51 -2.99
CA ASN A 357 -9.67 -4.41 -2.05
C ASN A 357 -9.20 -5.81 -1.70
N HIS A 358 -7.95 -6.13 -1.95
CA HIS A 358 -7.34 -7.39 -1.56
C HIS A 358 -6.43 -7.14 -0.37
N LEU A 359 -6.58 -7.96 0.67
CA LEU A 359 -5.77 -7.93 1.87
C LEU A 359 -5.06 -9.28 2.01
N TYR A 360 -3.75 -9.23 2.19
CA TYR A 360 -2.87 -10.39 2.32
C TYR A 360 -2.21 -10.38 3.69
N PHE A 361 -2.31 -11.49 4.41
CA PHE A 361 -1.66 -11.66 5.71
C PHE A 361 -1.38 -13.15 6.00
N ARG A 362 -0.53 -13.41 6.99
CA ARG A 362 -0.32 -14.77 7.52
C ARG A 362 -1.46 -15.15 8.46
N ASN A 363 -2.20 -16.20 8.14
CA ASN A 363 -3.23 -16.75 9.02
C ASN A 363 -2.64 -17.87 9.89
N THR A 364 -2.78 -17.75 11.20
CA THR A 364 -2.35 -18.70 12.24
C THR A 364 -3.50 -19.45 12.92
N SER A 365 -4.75 -19.18 12.55
CA SER A 365 -5.92 -19.93 13.07
C SER A 365 -6.01 -21.36 12.54
N THR A 366 -5.29 -21.68 11.48
CA THR A 366 -5.18 -23.04 10.93
C THR A 366 -4.08 -23.82 11.63
N SER A 367 -4.16 -25.15 11.62
CA SER A 367 -3.12 -26.00 12.22
C SER A 367 -1.74 -25.82 11.57
N THR A 368 -1.72 -25.40 10.31
CA THR A 368 -0.53 -24.99 9.58
C THR A 368 -0.74 -23.55 9.11
N PRO A 369 0.08 -22.58 9.55
CA PRO A 369 -0.08 -21.20 9.12
C PRO A 369 0.07 -21.06 7.62
N VAL A 370 -0.77 -20.21 7.00
CA VAL A 370 -0.80 -20.02 5.54
C VAL A 370 -0.85 -18.53 5.20
N LEU A 371 -0.29 -18.17 4.04
CA LEU A 371 -0.63 -16.89 3.41
C LEU A 371 -2.11 -16.92 3.03
N GLN A 372 -2.90 -15.96 3.51
CA GLN A 372 -4.33 -15.86 3.21
C GLN A 372 -4.64 -14.55 2.52
N GLN A 373 -5.52 -14.61 1.52
CA GLN A 373 -6.13 -13.45 0.90
C GLN A 373 -7.58 -13.29 1.35
N TRP A 374 -7.91 -12.08 1.75
CA TRP A 374 -9.26 -11.61 1.99
C TRP A 374 -9.61 -10.53 0.98
N GLN A 375 -10.89 -10.42 0.62
CA GLN A 375 -11.33 -9.39 -0.30
C GLN A 375 -12.58 -8.65 0.15
N TRP A 376 -12.66 -7.39 -0.25
CA TRP A 376 -13.86 -6.56 -0.20
C TRP A 376 -14.18 -6.01 -1.59
N SER A 377 -15.35 -6.36 -2.12
CA SER A 377 -15.83 -5.88 -3.42
C SER A 377 -16.69 -4.63 -3.24
N TYR A 378 -16.19 -3.47 -3.68
CA TYR A 378 -16.97 -2.23 -3.62
C TYR A 378 -18.17 -2.27 -4.58
N VAL A 379 -18.05 -2.99 -5.70
CA VAL A 379 -19.19 -3.20 -6.61
C VAL A 379 -20.34 -3.92 -5.89
N ASP A 380 -20.04 -4.96 -5.11
CA ASP A 380 -21.07 -5.66 -4.33
C ASP A 380 -21.66 -4.78 -3.22
N GLN A 381 -20.89 -3.83 -2.69
CA GLN A 381 -21.37 -2.89 -1.68
C GLN A 381 -22.44 -1.97 -2.25
N TYR A 382 -22.18 -1.43 -3.43
CA TYR A 382 -23.07 -0.45 -4.05
C TYR A 382 -24.24 -1.09 -4.80
N VAL A 383 -24.02 -2.21 -5.50
CA VAL A 383 -25.07 -2.86 -6.30
C VAL A 383 -25.94 -3.77 -5.45
N ASN A 384 -25.32 -4.56 -4.57
CA ASN A 384 -26.01 -5.63 -3.84
C ASN A 384 -26.24 -5.31 -2.35
N HIS A 385 -25.63 -4.22 -1.83
CA HIS A 385 -25.62 -3.89 -0.39
C HIS A 385 -25.22 -5.06 0.50
N ASN A 386 -24.35 -5.93 -0.01
CA ASN A 386 -23.96 -7.19 0.63
C ASN A 386 -22.45 -7.45 0.53
N ALA A 387 -21.67 -6.36 0.40
CA ALA A 387 -20.23 -6.49 0.55
C ALA A 387 -19.92 -6.86 1.99
N ALA A 388 -19.06 -7.85 2.11
CA ALA A 388 -18.46 -8.29 3.33
C ALA A 388 -17.04 -8.72 3.01
N TRP A 389 -16.15 -8.58 3.99
CA TRP A 389 -14.84 -9.18 3.94
C TRP A 389 -14.99 -10.69 3.86
N ARG A 390 -14.37 -11.32 2.85
CA ARG A 390 -14.42 -12.77 2.65
C ARG A 390 -13.03 -13.31 2.41
N PRO A 391 -12.64 -14.42 3.06
CA PRO A 391 -11.46 -15.16 2.65
C PRO A 391 -11.72 -15.84 1.30
N ILE A 392 -10.83 -15.66 0.33
CA ILE A 392 -11.02 -16.21 -1.03
C ILE A 392 -9.98 -17.26 -1.37
N ALA A 393 -8.72 -16.99 -1.03
CA ALA A 393 -7.62 -17.85 -1.41
C ALA A 393 -6.65 -18.05 -0.26
N GLN A 394 -6.00 -19.20 -0.28
CA GLN A 394 -4.87 -19.55 0.57
C GLN A 394 -3.70 -19.88 -0.33
N GLY A 395 -2.52 -19.42 0.07
CA GLY A 395 -1.26 -19.63 -0.63
C GLY A 395 -0.38 -20.60 0.14
N SER A 396 0.92 -20.33 0.06
CA SER A 396 1.92 -21.21 0.65
C SER A 396 1.84 -21.26 2.18
N SER A 397 2.15 -22.43 2.73
CA SER A 397 2.36 -22.67 4.16
C SER A 397 3.82 -22.52 4.59
N ASN A 398 4.75 -22.35 3.64
CA ASN A 398 6.18 -22.19 3.91
C ASN A 398 6.56 -20.76 4.35
N MET A 399 5.61 -19.89 4.72
CA MET A 399 5.93 -18.51 5.07
C MET A 399 6.44 -18.39 6.51
N THR A 400 7.60 -17.76 6.66
CA THR A 400 8.28 -17.60 7.96
C THR A 400 7.43 -16.75 8.92
N ALA A 401 7.31 -17.18 10.18
CA ALA A 401 6.67 -16.36 11.20
C ALA A 401 7.49 -15.08 11.43
N GLY A 402 6.81 -13.93 11.45
CA GLY A 402 7.49 -12.64 11.55
C GLY A 402 8.11 -12.15 10.24
N SER A 403 7.91 -12.85 9.12
CA SER A 403 8.28 -12.34 7.81
C SER A 403 7.35 -11.22 7.38
N ASP A 404 7.89 -10.25 6.66
CA ASP A 404 7.09 -9.20 6.05
C ASP A 404 6.37 -9.71 4.79
N ILE A 405 5.32 -8.99 4.38
CA ILE A 405 4.53 -9.30 3.19
C ILE A 405 4.36 -8.00 2.42
N ALA A 406 4.71 -8.04 1.13
CA ALA A 406 4.45 -6.94 0.22
C ALA A 406 3.64 -7.42 -0.97
N ALA A 407 2.75 -6.59 -1.48
CA ALA A 407 1.97 -6.91 -2.66
C ALA A 407 1.82 -5.68 -3.56
N SER A 408 1.77 -5.93 -4.85
CA SER A 408 1.44 -4.92 -5.85
C SER A 408 0.48 -5.52 -6.86
N SER A 409 -0.36 -4.68 -7.48
CA SER A 409 -1.31 -5.11 -8.50
C SER A 409 -1.09 -4.34 -9.78
N ASP A 410 -1.23 -5.05 -10.90
CA ASP A 410 -1.31 -4.45 -12.24
C ASP A 410 -2.75 -4.23 -12.70
N GLY A 411 -3.71 -4.37 -11.79
CA GLY A 411 -5.14 -4.29 -12.06
C GLY A 411 -5.76 -5.61 -12.50
N THR A 412 -4.98 -6.64 -12.81
CA THR A 412 -5.51 -7.97 -13.19
C THR A 412 -4.88 -9.12 -12.41
N THR A 413 -3.64 -8.94 -11.96
CA THR A 413 -2.89 -9.94 -11.21
C THR A 413 -2.16 -9.23 -10.09
N ASP A 414 -2.19 -9.85 -8.92
CA ASP A 414 -1.42 -9.36 -7.79
C ASP A 414 -0.13 -10.17 -7.69
N SER A 415 1.00 -9.47 -7.54
CA SER A 415 2.29 -10.06 -7.20
C SER A 415 2.49 -9.92 -5.71
N ILE A 416 2.62 -11.04 -5.00
CA ILE A 416 2.75 -11.10 -3.55
C ILE A 416 4.15 -11.62 -3.23
N PHE A 417 4.90 -10.85 -2.45
CA PHE A 417 6.26 -11.11 -2.03
C PHE A 417 6.28 -11.42 -0.54
N TYR A 418 7.01 -12.47 -0.17
CA TYR A 418 7.17 -12.88 1.22
C TYR A 418 8.48 -13.65 1.38
N GLN A 419 8.91 -13.82 2.63
CA GLN A 419 10.04 -14.66 2.95
C GLN A 419 9.57 -16.07 3.36
N SER A 420 10.13 -17.09 2.74
CA SER A 420 9.85 -18.49 3.11
C SER A 420 10.71 -18.98 4.27
N THR A 421 10.38 -20.15 4.81
CA THR A 421 11.08 -20.83 5.92
C THR A 421 12.49 -21.23 5.59
N ASP A 422 12.81 -21.27 4.30
CA ASP A 422 14.15 -21.57 3.78
C ASP A 422 14.96 -20.28 3.55
N GLU A 423 14.53 -19.15 4.12
CA GLU A 423 15.16 -17.82 4.02
C GLU A 423 15.21 -17.23 2.60
N HIS A 424 14.39 -17.76 1.70
CA HIS A 424 14.28 -17.25 0.34
C HIS A 424 13.21 -16.15 0.25
N LEU A 425 13.50 -15.10 -0.53
CA LEU A 425 12.49 -14.16 -1.01
C LEU A 425 11.72 -14.85 -2.14
N GLU A 426 10.44 -15.07 -1.92
CA GLU A 426 9.54 -15.71 -2.88
C GLU A 426 8.52 -14.71 -3.40
N ARG A 427 8.09 -14.91 -4.65
CA ARG A 427 6.94 -14.23 -5.23
C ARG A 427 5.89 -15.22 -5.67
N ALA A 428 4.68 -15.09 -5.13
CA ALA A 428 3.47 -15.75 -5.62
C ALA A 428 2.58 -14.78 -6.43
N LEU A 429 1.65 -15.34 -7.20
CA LEU A 429 0.69 -14.62 -8.02
C LEU A 429 -0.75 -14.97 -7.63
N TYR A 430 -1.61 -13.96 -7.54
CA TYR A 430 -3.06 -14.15 -7.38
C TYR A 430 -3.83 -13.79 -8.64
N TYR A 431 -4.64 -14.74 -9.12
CA TYR A 431 -5.44 -14.63 -10.37
C TYR A 431 -6.96 -14.63 -10.10
N GLY A 432 -7.40 -14.09 -8.96
CA GLY A 432 -8.82 -13.97 -8.61
C GLY A 432 -9.42 -15.16 -7.85
N SER A 433 -8.75 -16.30 -7.77
CA SER A 433 -9.26 -17.47 -7.05
C SER A 433 -8.21 -18.29 -6.30
N ASN A 434 -6.93 -18.13 -6.64
CA ASN A 434 -5.84 -18.91 -6.05
C ASN A 434 -4.57 -18.07 -5.98
N ILE A 435 -3.77 -18.28 -4.92
CA ILE A 435 -2.40 -17.79 -4.78
C ILE A 435 -1.47 -18.93 -5.20
N SER A 436 -0.77 -18.76 -6.32
CA SER A 436 0.01 -19.83 -6.95
C SER A 436 1.21 -19.28 -7.71
N ASN A 437 1.90 -20.13 -8.49
CA ASN A 437 3.03 -19.73 -9.34
C ASN A 437 4.16 -19.05 -8.55
N THR A 438 4.57 -19.69 -7.46
CA THR A 438 5.67 -19.24 -6.61
C THR A 438 7.01 -19.35 -7.34
N VAL A 439 7.78 -18.26 -7.33
CA VAL A 439 9.14 -18.19 -7.88
C VAL A 439 10.07 -17.63 -6.81
N GLU A 440 11.21 -18.29 -6.61
CA GLU A 440 12.30 -17.78 -5.79
C GLU A 440 13.02 -16.63 -6.52
N LEU A 441 13.23 -15.52 -5.82
CA LEU A 441 13.94 -14.34 -6.33
C LEU A 441 15.38 -14.24 -5.79
N GLY A 442 15.62 -14.78 -4.60
CA GLY A 442 16.94 -14.76 -3.96
C GLY A 442 16.86 -15.08 -2.48
N THR A 443 17.96 -14.84 -1.75
CA THR A 443 18.01 -14.99 -0.30
C THR A 443 17.75 -13.64 0.39
N ALA A 444 16.95 -13.66 1.45
CA ALA A 444 16.65 -12.48 2.28
C ALA A 444 16.98 -12.77 3.75
N ALA A 445 17.29 -11.74 4.53
CA ALA A 445 17.49 -11.89 5.98
C ALA A 445 16.19 -12.31 6.65
N GLN A 446 16.25 -13.19 7.66
CA GLN A 446 15.06 -13.44 8.46
C GLN A 446 14.51 -12.13 9.04
N GLY A 447 13.23 -11.86 8.79
CA GLY A 447 12.59 -10.63 9.26
C GLY A 447 12.84 -9.39 8.39
N THR A 448 13.41 -9.58 7.19
CA THR A 448 13.57 -8.53 6.18
C THR A 448 12.25 -7.81 5.94
N LYS A 449 12.32 -6.47 5.91
CA LYS A 449 11.18 -5.63 5.55
C LYS A 449 11.02 -5.56 4.04
N LEU A 450 9.78 -5.72 3.59
CA LEU A 450 9.41 -5.79 2.19
C LEU A 450 8.43 -4.67 1.88
N THR A 451 8.58 -4.07 0.70
CA THR A 451 7.54 -3.22 0.13
C THR A 451 7.52 -3.38 -1.37
N ALA A 452 6.36 -3.21 -1.99
CA ALA A 452 6.21 -3.41 -3.41
C ALA A 452 5.29 -2.37 -4.05
N ALA A 453 5.61 -2.00 -5.28
CA ALA A 453 4.77 -1.14 -6.10
C ALA A 453 4.81 -1.64 -7.55
N TYR A 454 3.74 -1.41 -8.31
CA TYR A 454 3.72 -1.74 -9.72
C TYR A 454 4.15 -0.53 -10.56
N ALA A 455 5.22 -0.67 -11.32
CA ALA A 455 5.79 0.40 -12.15
C ALA A 455 6.38 -0.19 -13.44
N ASN A 456 6.33 0.55 -14.55
CA ASN A 456 6.95 0.15 -15.83
C ASN A 456 6.58 -1.29 -16.26
N SER A 457 5.30 -1.65 -16.13
CA SER A 457 4.78 -2.98 -16.45
C SER A 457 5.35 -4.15 -15.63
N SER A 458 6.02 -3.87 -14.51
CA SER A 458 6.61 -4.87 -13.62
C SER A 458 6.27 -4.58 -12.15
N ALA A 459 6.25 -5.62 -11.33
CA ALA A 459 6.22 -5.45 -9.90
C ALA A 459 7.64 -5.13 -9.43
N MET A 460 7.80 -4.03 -8.69
CA MET A 460 9.06 -3.67 -8.06
C MET A 460 8.97 -4.01 -6.59
N VAL A 461 9.97 -4.71 -6.06
CA VAL A 461 10.09 -5.05 -4.65
C VAL A 461 11.37 -4.45 -4.08
N ILE A 462 11.27 -3.89 -2.88
CA ILE A 462 12.40 -3.43 -2.08
C ILE A 462 12.54 -4.33 -0.88
N TYR A 463 13.78 -4.72 -0.59
CA TYR A 463 14.10 -5.55 0.56
C TYR A 463 15.53 -5.29 1.05
N GLN A 464 15.79 -5.65 2.31
CA GLN A 464 17.11 -5.57 2.93
C GLN A 464 17.82 -6.94 2.89
N MET A 465 19.08 -6.99 2.47
CA MET A 465 19.83 -8.25 2.44
C MET A 465 20.40 -8.65 3.81
N SER A 466 20.50 -9.96 4.04
CA SER A 466 21.02 -10.55 5.28
C SER A 466 22.50 -10.29 5.54
N SER A 467 23.30 -10.28 4.48
CA SER A 467 24.75 -10.32 4.59
C SER A 467 25.37 -8.99 5.01
N ASN A 468 24.72 -7.87 4.67
CA ASN A 468 25.30 -6.53 4.85
C ASN A 468 24.27 -5.44 5.18
N GLY A 469 22.99 -5.76 5.25
CA GLY A 469 21.94 -4.76 5.50
C GLY A 469 21.71 -3.78 4.35
N SER A 470 22.28 -4.00 3.17
CA SER A 470 22.05 -3.15 1.99
C SER A 470 20.62 -3.28 1.49
N VAL A 471 20.11 -2.21 0.90
CA VAL A 471 18.77 -2.16 0.33
C VAL A 471 18.84 -2.54 -1.15
N TYR A 472 18.00 -3.49 -1.55
CA TYR A 472 17.93 -4.03 -2.91
C TYR A 472 16.60 -3.67 -3.56
N TYR A 473 16.67 -3.44 -4.86
CA TYR A 473 15.53 -3.16 -5.73
C TYR A 473 15.50 -4.23 -6.82
N ASP A 474 14.47 -5.06 -6.83
CA ASP A 474 14.25 -6.04 -7.89
C ASP A 474 12.98 -5.70 -8.69
N MET A 475 13.12 -5.66 -10.01
CA MET A 475 12.00 -5.57 -10.93
C MET A 475 11.62 -6.97 -11.42
N VAL A 476 10.41 -7.39 -11.09
CA VAL A 476 9.93 -8.74 -11.32
C VAL A 476 8.78 -8.72 -12.31
N THR A 477 9.01 -9.26 -13.50
CA THR A 477 7.97 -9.44 -14.52
C THR A 477 6.99 -10.54 -14.09
N ARG A 478 5.77 -10.58 -14.65
CA ARG A 478 4.83 -11.70 -14.40
C ARG A 478 5.45 -13.09 -14.63
N GLY A 479 6.31 -13.22 -15.65
CA GLY A 479 7.02 -14.47 -15.96
C GLY A 479 8.04 -14.92 -14.92
N GLY A 480 8.30 -14.11 -13.88
CA GLY A 480 9.31 -14.42 -12.86
C GLY A 480 10.74 -14.13 -13.32
N GLN A 481 10.91 -13.54 -14.51
CA GLN A 481 12.21 -13.07 -14.96
C GLN A 481 12.51 -11.72 -14.30
N GLU A 482 13.69 -11.61 -13.70
CA GLU A 482 14.28 -10.33 -13.29
C GLU A 482 14.40 -9.45 -14.54
N ALA A 483 13.65 -8.34 -14.56
CA ALA A 483 13.51 -7.49 -15.73
C ALA A 483 14.68 -6.50 -15.90
N GLY A 484 15.64 -6.47 -14.96
CA GLY A 484 16.65 -5.42 -14.96
C GLY A 484 17.71 -5.52 -13.87
N ALA A 485 18.57 -4.49 -13.85
CA ALA A 485 19.74 -4.40 -12.98
C ALA A 485 19.35 -4.33 -11.50
N LYS A 486 19.99 -5.18 -10.68
CA LYS A 486 19.99 -5.04 -9.22
C LYS A 486 20.69 -3.73 -8.87
N MET A 487 19.98 -2.82 -8.23
CA MET A 487 20.62 -1.69 -7.59
C MET A 487 20.87 -2.01 -6.13
N ILE A 488 22.11 -1.74 -5.72
CA ILE A 488 22.54 -1.75 -4.34
C ILE A 488 22.55 -0.29 -3.91
N ALA A 489 21.72 0.05 -2.93
CA ALA A 489 21.71 1.37 -2.32
C ALA A 489 22.33 1.36 -0.92
#